data_AF-A0A2N4S8V6-F1
#
_entry.id   AF-A0A2N4S8V6-F1
#
_cell.length_a   1.000
_cell.length_b   1.000
_cell.length_c   1.000
_cell.angle_alpha   90.00
_cell.angle_beta   90.00
_cell.angle_gamma   90.00
#
_symmetry.space_group_name_H-M   'P 1'
#
loop_
_entity.id
_entity.type
_entity.pdbx_description
1 polymer ?
#
loop_
_entity_poly.entity_id
_entity_poly.type
_entity_poly.pdbx_seq_one_letter_code
_entity_poly.pdbx_strand_id
1 'polypeptide(L)'
;MKRIGLMLLLFLAAASVIFAKQNPIYTRDDIVVFDKYVQYIEPYRNKPMENVLQATAEFFLESPYVANTLEAADEILIVNLREFDCTTFVENVIALSLAARGEKLSFDAFVDELRKIRYRNGNIDDYSSRLHYTCDWVFETTTRNRRKYQSPIERNKRCAQNSFYDIAS
;
A
#
# COMPACT_ATOMS: atom_id res chain seq x y z
N MET A 1 -45.93 16.70 5.51
CA MET A 1 -45.23 15.98 4.43
C MET A 1 -44.04 16.75 3.83
N LYS A 2 -44.14 18.06 3.54
CA LYS A 2 -43.02 18.83 2.94
C LYS A 2 -41.79 19.05 3.86
N ARG A 3 -41.97 19.07 5.19
CA ARG A 3 -40.88 19.27 6.18
C ARG A 3 -40.02 18.03 6.44
N ILE A 4 -40.59 16.83 6.26
CA ILE A 4 -39.87 15.56 6.43
C ILE A 4 -38.91 15.34 5.24
N GLY A 5 -39.36 15.68 4.02
CA GLY A 5 -38.49 15.64 2.83
C GLY A 5 -37.31 16.62 2.91
N LEU A 6 -37.51 17.80 3.50
CA LEU A 6 -36.45 18.80 3.68
C LEU A 6 -35.38 18.34 4.70
N MET A 7 -35.78 17.62 5.76
CA MET A 7 -34.83 17.06 6.73
C MET A 7 -34.05 15.86 6.18
N LEU A 8 -34.66 15.02 5.35
CA LEU A 8 -33.97 13.92 4.65
C LEU A 8 -32.95 14.44 3.62
N LEU A 9 -33.25 15.56 2.94
CA LEU A 9 -32.33 16.22 2.01
C LEU A 9 -31.13 16.88 2.72
N LEU A 10 -31.34 17.46 3.91
CA LEU A 10 -30.26 17.99 4.75
C LEU A 10 -29.37 16.87 5.34
N PHE A 11 -29.95 15.71 5.66
CA PHE A 11 -29.20 14.56 6.17
C PHE A 11 -28.36 13.87 5.08
N LEU A 12 -28.84 13.83 3.83
CA LEU A 12 -28.06 13.31 2.70
C LEU A 12 -26.87 14.21 2.32
N ALA A 13 -27.00 15.52 2.47
CA ALA A 13 -25.92 16.47 2.18
C ALA A 13 -24.80 16.47 3.24
N ALA A 14 -25.07 16.03 4.46
CA ALA A 14 -24.07 15.91 5.52
C ALA A 14 -23.26 14.60 5.46
N ALA A 15 -23.71 13.59 4.69
CA ALA A 15 -23.04 12.30 4.57
C ALA A 15 -21.80 12.32 3.64
N SER A 16 -21.61 13.39 2.87
CA SER A 16 -20.34 13.66 2.20
C SER A 16 -19.37 14.33 3.17
N VAL A 17 -19.04 13.66 4.28
CA VAL A 17 -17.81 13.99 5.00
C VAL A 17 -16.69 13.60 4.06
N ILE A 18 -16.09 14.63 3.47
CA ILE A 18 -14.96 14.56 2.56
C ILE A 18 -13.82 13.92 3.35
N PHE A 19 -13.53 12.63 3.13
CA PHE A 19 -12.23 12.08 3.47
C PHE A 19 -11.23 12.83 2.59
N ALA A 20 -10.57 13.84 3.16
CA ALA A 20 -9.48 14.53 2.49
C ALA A 20 -8.39 13.49 2.23
N LYS A 21 -8.22 13.12 0.95
CA LYS A 21 -7.10 12.27 0.53
C LYS A 21 -5.83 13.04 0.86
N GLN A 22 -5.11 12.63 1.89
CA GLN A 22 -3.80 13.20 2.19
C GLN A 22 -2.88 12.96 0.98
N ASN A 23 -2.15 14.00 0.58
CA ASN A 23 -1.18 13.87 -0.51
C ASN A 23 0.05 13.10 0.00
N PRO A 24 0.58 12.14 -0.77
CA PRO A 24 1.81 11.46 -0.40
C PRO A 24 2.98 12.45 -0.33
N ILE A 25 3.93 12.19 0.57
CA ILE A 25 5.20 12.92 0.65
C ILE A 25 6.25 12.13 -0.12
N TYR A 26 6.95 12.81 -1.02
CA TYR A 26 8.11 12.31 -1.75
C TYR A 26 8.99 13.49 -2.17
N THR A 27 10.23 13.20 -2.55
CA THR A 27 11.17 14.20 -3.05
C THR A 27 11.38 14.05 -4.55
N ARG A 28 12.11 15.01 -5.15
CA ARG A 28 12.54 14.92 -6.54
C ARG A 28 13.42 13.69 -6.81
N ASP A 29 14.22 13.28 -5.84
CA ASP A 29 15.12 12.14 -6.01
C ASP A 29 14.35 10.83 -6.09
N ASP A 30 13.19 10.72 -5.43
CA ASP A 30 12.29 9.56 -5.60
C ASP A 30 11.78 9.44 -7.03
N ILE A 31 11.42 10.58 -7.64
CA ILE A 31 10.99 10.62 -9.04
C ILE A 31 12.13 10.21 -9.97
N VAL A 32 13.36 10.68 -9.70
CA VAL A 32 14.53 10.30 -10.50
C VAL A 32 14.81 8.79 -10.41
N VAL A 33 14.66 8.19 -9.21
CA VAL A 33 14.80 6.72 -9.06
C VAL A 33 13.67 6.00 -9.79
N PHE A 34 12.44 6.48 -9.70
CA PHE A 34 11.30 5.91 -10.42
C PHE A 34 11.50 5.94 -11.93
N ASP A 35 11.97 7.05 -12.50
CA ASP A 35 12.22 7.17 -13.94
C ASP A 35 13.30 6.18 -14.41
N LYS A 36 14.36 5.98 -13.61
CA LYS A 36 15.37 4.94 -13.87
C LYS A 36 14.76 3.54 -13.80
N TYR A 37 13.89 3.29 -12.84
CA TYR A 37 13.17 2.02 -12.71
C TYR A 37 12.30 1.73 -13.93
N VAL A 38 11.54 2.72 -14.42
CA VAL A 38 10.69 2.58 -15.62
C VAL A 38 11.52 2.10 -16.81
N GLN A 39 12.70 2.69 -17.03
CA GLN A 39 13.59 2.29 -18.12
C GLN A 39 14.14 0.87 -17.91
N TYR A 40 14.53 0.54 -16.68
CA TYR A 40 15.11 -0.76 -16.32
C TYR A 40 14.10 -1.90 -16.46
N ILE A 41 12.86 -1.71 -16.00
CA ILE A 41 11.88 -2.80 -15.88
C ILE A 41 11.16 -3.13 -17.19
N GLU A 42 11.18 -2.23 -18.18
CA GLU A 42 10.43 -2.36 -19.43
C GLU A 42 10.58 -3.75 -20.12
N PRO A 43 11.79 -4.35 -20.23
CA PRO A 43 11.95 -5.68 -20.85
C PRO A 43 11.26 -6.82 -20.09
N TYR A 44 10.93 -6.61 -18.82
CA TYR A 44 10.35 -7.61 -17.92
C TYR A 44 8.83 -7.50 -17.80
N ARG A 45 8.23 -6.35 -18.13
CA ARG A 45 6.80 -6.06 -17.84
C ARG A 45 5.81 -7.11 -18.36
N ASN A 46 6.14 -7.80 -19.46
CA ASN A 46 5.31 -8.84 -20.07
C ASN A 46 5.73 -10.28 -19.70
N LYS A 47 6.74 -10.46 -18.85
CA LYS A 47 7.21 -11.77 -18.33
C LYS A 47 6.34 -12.23 -17.16
N PRO A 48 6.41 -13.48 -16.68
CA PRO A 48 5.71 -13.90 -15.45
C PRO A 48 5.94 -12.94 -14.25
N MET A 49 5.00 -12.90 -13.30
CA MET A 49 5.06 -11.95 -12.18
C MET A 49 6.32 -12.14 -11.33
N GLU A 50 6.73 -13.38 -11.18
CA GLU A 50 7.93 -13.80 -10.46
C GLU A 50 9.19 -13.13 -11.06
N ASN A 51 9.27 -13.05 -12.40
CA ASN A 51 10.39 -12.40 -13.08
C ASN A 51 10.38 -10.87 -12.89
N VAL A 52 9.19 -10.24 -12.91
CA VAL A 52 9.09 -8.79 -12.64
C VAL A 52 9.46 -8.48 -11.20
N LEU A 53 9.00 -9.31 -10.26
CA LEU A 53 9.33 -9.18 -8.85
C LEU A 53 10.83 -9.31 -8.60
N GLN A 54 11.45 -10.35 -9.17
CA GLN A 54 12.89 -10.56 -9.08
C GLN A 54 13.67 -9.39 -9.67
N ALA A 55 13.37 -8.99 -10.91
CA ALA A 55 14.07 -7.88 -11.57
C ALA A 55 13.89 -6.57 -10.77
N THR A 56 12.69 -6.33 -10.23
CA THR A 56 12.43 -5.15 -9.39
C THR A 56 13.24 -5.18 -8.09
N ALA A 57 13.39 -6.35 -7.45
CA ALA A 57 14.26 -6.48 -6.28
C ALA A 57 15.74 -6.25 -6.64
N GLU A 58 16.19 -6.79 -7.78
CA GLU A 58 17.56 -6.63 -8.28
C GLU A 58 17.90 -5.17 -8.60
N PHE A 59 16.94 -4.38 -9.08
CA PHE A 59 17.12 -2.94 -9.34
C PHE A 59 17.58 -2.16 -8.11
N PHE A 60 17.16 -2.59 -6.91
CA PHE A 60 17.47 -1.93 -5.65
C PHE A 60 18.65 -2.55 -4.91
N LEU A 61 19.39 -3.49 -5.51
CA LEU A 61 20.65 -3.97 -4.91
C LEU A 61 21.58 -2.79 -4.64
N GLU A 62 22.31 -2.88 -3.52
CA GLU A 62 23.20 -1.82 -3.00
C GLU A 62 22.49 -0.56 -2.45
N SER A 63 21.15 -0.51 -2.43
CA SER A 63 20.43 0.58 -1.75
C SER A 63 20.74 0.60 -0.24
N PRO A 64 20.99 1.78 0.37
CA PRO A 64 21.27 1.89 1.80
C PRO A 64 20.17 1.33 2.69
N TYR A 65 20.60 0.69 3.79
CA TYR A 65 19.71 0.28 4.87
C TYR A 65 19.49 1.43 5.86
N VAL A 66 18.26 1.91 6.00
CA VAL A 66 17.90 2.99 6.94
C VAL A 66 16.56 2.66 7.60
N ALA A 67 16.56 2.63 8.94
CA ALA A 67 15.36 2.38 9.74
C ALA A 67 14.56 3.68 9.98
N ASN A 68 13.28 3.53 10.34
CA ASN A 68 12.39 4.63 10.76
C ASN A 68 12.19 5.73 9.69
N THR A 69 12.27 5.36 8.40
CA THR A 69 12.10 6.29 7.28
C THR A 69 10.64 6.74 7.08
N LEU A 70 9.70 6.10 7.76
CA LEU A 70 8.26 6.38 7.69
C LEU A 70 7.71 7.16 8.89
N GLU A 71 8.57 7.58 9.82
CA GLU A 71 8.13 8.26 11.04
C GLU A 71 7.97 9.77 10.79
N ALA A 72 6.75 10.27 10.99
CA ALA A 72 6.38 11.68 10.90
C ALA A 72 5.45 12.05 12.07
N ALA A 73 5.15 13.35 12.22
CA ALA A 73 4.28 13.83 13.29
C ALA A 73 2.84 13.30 13.17
N ASP A 74 2.32 13.26 11.93
CA ASP A 74 1.03 12.68 11.58
C ASP A 74 1.26 11.51 10.62
N GLU A 75 0.38 10.50 10.66
CA GLU A 75 0.45 9.39 9.73
C GLU A 75 0.09 9.86 8.31
N ILE A 76 1.04 9.69 7.39
CA ILE A 76 0.94 10.11 6.00
C ILE A 76 1.73 9.14 5.12
N LEU A 77 1.30 8.96 3.86
CA LEU A 77 2.02 8.09 2.93
C LEU A 77 3.36 8.72 2.52
N ILE A 78 4.44 8.25 3.12
CA ILE A 78 5.81 8.60 2.72
C ILE A 78 6.30 7.60 1.68
N VAL A 79 6.72 8.12 0.53
CA VAL A 79 7.38 7.35 -0.54
C VAL A 79 8.87 7.68 -0.47
N ASN A 80 9.67 6.63 -0.26
CA ASN A 80 11.12 6.70 -0.27
C ASN A 80 11.66 5.55 -1.13
N LEU A 81 12.31 5.89 -2.24
CA LEU A 81 12.94 4.94 -3.16
C LEU A 81 14.47 4.97 -3.09
N ARG A 82 15.05 5.74 -2.16
CA ARG A 82 16.50 5.92 -2.03
C ARG A 82 17.13 4.97 -1.02
N GLU A 83 16.38 4.60 0.00
CA GLU A 83 16.85 3.86 1.17
C GLU A 83 15.68 3.09 1.78
N PHE A 84 16.00 1.93 2.38
CA PHE A 84 14.97 1.00 2.84
C PHE A 84 15.37 0.33 4.16
N ASP A 85 14.37 -0.08 4.92
CA ASP A 85 14.48 -1.21 5.85
C ASP A 85 13.91 -2.48 5.21
N CYS A 86 13.88 -3.59 5.95
CA CYS A 86 13.39 -4.86 5.42
C CYS A 86 11.92 -4.83 4.97
N THR A 87 11.07 -4.07 5.67
CA THR A 87 9.63 -3.99 5.37
C THR A 87 9.40 -3.09 4.17
N THR A 88 9.91 -1.87 4.22
CA THR A 88 9.76 -0.88 3.14
C THR A 88 10.38 -1.35 1.83
N PHE A 89 11.46 -2.13 1.86
CA PHE A 89 11.99 -2.77 0.67
C PHE A 89 10.96 -3.70 0.01
N VAL A 90 10.41 -4.64 0.78
CA VAL A 90 9.42 -5.61 0.26
C VAL A 90 8.16 -4.90 -0.24
N GLU A 91 7.66 -3.92 0.51
CA GLU A 91 6.49 -3.14 0.11
C GLU A 91 6.70 -2.42 -1.21
N ASN A 92 7.82 -1.70 -1.37
CA ASN A 92 8.13 -0.96 -2.59
C ASN A 92 8.34 -1.90 -3.77
N VAL A 93 9.07 -3.02 -3.60
CA VAL A 93 9.28 -4.01 -4.65
C VAL A 93 7.95 -4.58 -5.16
N ILE A 94 7.04 -4.93 -4.25
CA ILE A 94 5.72 -5.44 -4.63
C ILE A 94 4.89 -4.35 -5.30
N ALA A 95 4.85 -3.14 -4.75
CA ALA A 95 4.08 -2.01 -5.28
C ALA A 95 4.52 -1.67 -6.72
N LEU A 96 5.82 -1.53 -6.93
CA LEU A 96 6.41 -1.24 -8.24
C LEU A 96 6.15 -2.37 -9.24
N SER A 97 6.29 -3.64 -8.81
CA SER A 97 6.01 -4.80 -9.67
C SER A 97 4.55 -4.87 -10.12
N LEU A 98 3.61 -4.55 -9.23
CA LEU A 98 2.18 -4.46 -9.55
C LEU A 98 1.89 -3.29 -10.50
N ALA A 99 2.49 -2.13 -10.27
CA ALA A 99 2.36 -0.97 -11.15
C ALA A 99 2.95 -1.24 -12.55
N ALA A 100 4.10 -1.93 -12.62
CA ALA A 100 4.75 -2.33 -13.87
C ALA A 100 3.89 -3.28 -14.70
N ARG A 101 3.05 -4.09 -14.04
CA ARG A 101 2.08 -4.99 -14.68
C ARG A 101 0.86 -4.28 -15.25
N GLY A 102 0.53 -3.10 -14.74
CA GLY A 102 -0.59 -2.31 -15.23
C GLY A 102 -0.42 -1.90 -16.69
N GLU A 103 -1.53 -1.55 -17.35
CA GLU A 103 -1.52 -1.06 -18.73
C GLU A 103 -0.56 0.11 -18.91
N LYS A 104 -0.52 1.00 -17.92
CA LYS A 104 0.39 2.14 -17.84
C LYS A 104 1.16 2.12 -16.54
N LEU A 105 2.48 1.96 -16.63
CA LEU A 105 3.38 2.21 -15.51
C LEU A 105 3.48 3.74 -15.31
N SER A 106 2.98 4.23 -14.19
CA SER A 106 3.08 5.63 -13.78
C SER A 106 3.41 5.74 -12.29
N PHE A 107 3.95 6.88 -11.88
CA PHE A 107 4.27 7.13 -10.48
C PHE A 107 3.02 7.06 -9.60
N ASP A 108 1.90 7.65 -10.05
CA ASP A 108 0.62 7.58 -9.34
C ASP A 108 0.11 6.15 -9.17
N ALA A 109 0.28 5.29 -10.17
CA ALA A 109 -0.10 3.88 -10.07
C ALA A 109 0.75 3.15 -9.02
N PHE A 110 2.06 3.41 -8.99
CA PHE A 110 2.95 2.89 -7.96
C PHE A 110 2.56 3.37 -6.56
N VAL A 111 2.34 4.67 -6.38
CA VAL A 111 1.95 5.27 -5.10
C VAL A 111 0.62 4.67 -4.60
N ASP A 112 -0.33 4.44 -5.51
CA ASP A 112 -1.61 3.84 -5.17
C ASP A 112 -1.47 2.38 -4.74
N GLU A 113 -0.62 1.59 -5.41
CA GLU A 113 -0.32 0.22 -4.97
C GLU A 113 0.43 0.20 -3.63
N LEU A 114 1.39 1.10 -3.42
CA LEU A 114 2.11 1.22 -2.14
C LEU A 114 1.14 1.51 -0.99
N ARG A 115 0.21 2.44 -1.19
CA ARG A 115 -0.85 2.74 -0.22
C ARG A 115 -1.69 1.51 0.14
N LYS A 116 -2.13 0.75 -0.87
CA LYS A 116 -2.95 -0.47 -0.67
C LYS A 116 -2.20 -1.58 0.05
N ILE A 117 -0.88 -1.61 -0.08
CA ILE A 117 -0.01 -2.59 0.56
C ILE A 117 0.25 -2.21 2.02
N ARG A 118 0.54 -0.93 2.28
CA ARG A 118 0.99 -0.46 3.59
C ARG A 118 -0.14 -0.25 4.60
N TYR A 119 -1.33 0.10 4.12
CA TYR A 119 -2.45 0.49 4.97
C TYR A 119 -3.61 -0.49 4.91
N ARG A 120 -4.28 -0.69 6.05
CA ARG A 120 -5.47 -1.54 6.14
C ARG A 120 -6.58 -1.00 5.24
N ASN A 121 -7.13 -1.86 4.37
CA ASN A 121 -8.05 -1.47 3.31
C ASN A 121 -7.56 -0.32 2.38
N GLY A 122 -6.27 0.01 2.40
CA GLY A 122 -5.70 1.16 1.68
C GLY A 122 -6.12 2.54 2.22
N ASN A 123 -6.62 2.60 3.47
CA ASN A 123 -7.07 3.83 4.11
C ASN A 123 -6.03 4.31 5.13
N ILE A 124 -5.68 5.59 5.04
CA ILE A 124 -4.79 6.28 5.98
C ILE A 124 -5.69 7.06 6.93
N ASP A 125 -5.66 6.71 8.22
CA ASP A 125 -6.45 7.35 9.27
C ASP A 125 -5.52 7.88 10.36
N ASP A 126 -4.91 6.97 11.11
CA ASP A 126 -3.86 7.24 12.09
C ASP A 126 -2.72 6.23 11.97
N TYR A 127 -1.74 6.31 12.87
CA TYR A 127 -0.61 5.38 12.93
C TYR A 127 -1.05 3.90 12.96
N SER A 128 -2.16 3.55 13.60
CA SER A 128 -2.66 2.18 13.71
C SER A 128 -3.26 1.64 12.40
N SER A 129 -3.59 2.52 11.44
CA SER A 129 -4.04 2.14 10.11
C SER A 129 -2.94 1.49 9.26
N ARG A 130 -1.67 1.75 9.59
CA ARG A 130 -0.50 1.12 8.96
C ARG A 130 -0.31 -0.32 9.48
N LEU A 131 0.03 -1.24 8.59
CA LEU A 131 0.17 -2.67 8.91
C LEU A 131 1.54 -2.96 9.54
N HIS A 132 1.67 -2.72 10.84
CA HIS A 132 2.94 -2.89 11.58
C HIS A 132 3.35 -4.35 11.80
N TYR A 133 2.39 -5.26 11.92
CA TYR A 133 2.66 -6.68 12.14
C TYR A 133 2.63 -7.43 10.80
N THR A 134 3.70 -8.17 10.48
CA THR A 134 3.78 -8.94 9.23
C THR A 134 2.64 -9.96 9.08
N CYS A 135 2.19 -10.57 10.19
CA CYS A 135 0.99 -11.43 10.20
C CYS A 135 -0.26 -10.69 9.67
N ASP A 136 -0.48 -9.46 10.12
CA ASP A 136 -1.60 -8.61 9.69
C ASP A 136 -1.44 -8.22 8.21
N TRP A 137 -0.22 -7.88 7.80
CA TRP A 137 0.10 -7.57 6.40
C TRP A 137 -0.22 -8.74 5.46
N VAL A 138 0.17 -9.97 5.84
CA VAL A 138 -0.14 -11.19 5.08
C VAL A 138 -1.64 -11.47 5.06
N PHE A 139 -2.33 -11.27 6.19
CA PHE A 139 -3.78 -11.46 6.27
C PHE A 139 -4.55 -10.49 5.37
N GLU A 140 -4.18 -9.20 5.40
CA GLU A 140 -4.81 -8.14 4.61
C GLU A 140 -4.62 -8.40 3.09
N THR A 141 -3.38 -8.67 2.68
CA THR A 141 -3.02 -8.96 1.28
C THR A 141 -3.71 -10.22 0.76
N THR A 142 -3.75 -11.29 1.56
CA THR A 142 -4.44 -12.55 1.20
C THR A 142 -5.95 -12.34 1.08
N THR A 143 -6.55 -11.61 2.02
CA THR A 143 -8.00 -11.35 2.01
C THR A 143 -8.39 -10.48 0.81
N ARG A 144 -7.56 -9.48 0.47
CA ARG A 144 -7.74 -8.66 -0.74
C ARG A 144 -7.63 -9.50 -2.03
N ASN A 145 -6.67 -10.41 -2.11
CA ASN A 145 -6.53 -11.31 -3.27
C ASN A 145 -7.69 -12.30 -3.37
N ARG A 146 -8.23 -12.81 -2.24
CA ARG A 146 -9.44 -13.65 -2.22
C ARG A 146 -10.68 -12.93 -2.73
N ARG A 147 -10.82 -11.62 -2.46
CA ARG A 147 -11.89 -10.80 -3.06
C ARG A 147 -11.77 -10.73 -4.59
N LYS A 148 -10.58 -10.92 -5.16
CA LYS A 148 -10.30 -10.86 -6.61
C LYS A 148 -10.37 -12.25 -7.28
N TYR A 149 -10.04 -13.32 -6.56
CA TYR A 149 -10.09 -14.70 -7.03
C TYR A 149 -10.63 -15.62 -5.91
N GLN A 150 -11.89 -16.03 -6.02
CA GLN A 150 -12.52 -16.92 -5.05
C GLN A 150 -12.18 -18.38 -5.40
N SER A 151 -11.17 -18.97 -4.75
CA SER A 151 -11.11 -20.41 -4.54
C SER A 151 -10.71 -20.72 -3.08
N PRO A 152 -11.19 -21.84 -2.50
CA PRO A 152 -11.14 -22.05 -1.07
C PRO A 152 -9.81 -22.70 -0.68
N ILE A 153 -8.76 -21.91 -0.51
CA ILE A 153 -7.55 -22.38 0.15
C ILE A 153 -7.70 -22.17 1.66
N GLU A 154 -7.47 -23.27 2.39
CA GLU A 154 -7.69 -23.41 3.82
C GLU A 154 -6.84 -22.46 4.66
N ARG A 155 -7.31 -22.29 5.90
CA ARG A 155 -7.00 -21.20 6.81
C ARG A 155 -5.80 -21.54 7.68
N ASN A 156 -4.75 -20.73 7.61
CA ASN A 156 -3.93 -20.50 8.80
C ASN A 156 -4.50 -19.29 9.56
N LYS A 157 -5.57 -19.55 10.32
CA LYS A 157 -6.34 -18.55 11.09
C LYS A 157 -5.57 -17.97 12.30
N ARG A 158 -4.35 -18.46 12.57
CA ARG A 158 -3.68 -18.23 13.87
C ARG A 158 -3.00 -16.86 13.99
N CYS A 159 -2.53 -16.28 12.88
CA CYS A 159 -1.79 -15.00 12.91
C CYS A 159 -2.69 -13.79 13.24
N ALA A 160 -3.94 -13.74 12.73
CA ALA A 160 -4.80 -12.56 12.86
C ALA A 160 -5.69 -12.56 14.13
N GLN A 161 -5.83 -13.70 14.82
CA GLN A 161 -6.71 -13.82 15.99
C GLN A 161 -6.02 -13.48 17.32
N ASN A 162 -4.69 -13.43 17.37
CA ASN A 162 -3.95 -13.25 18.62
C ASN A 162 -3.28 -11.87 18.80
N SER A 163 -3.38 -10.94 17.83
CA SER A 163 -2.71 -9.63 17.97
C SER A 163 -3.46 -8.62 18.86
N PHE A 164 -4.73 -8.86 19.21
CA PHE A 164 -5.55 -7.86 19.90
C PHE A 164 -6.08 -8.30 21.28
N TYR A 165 -6.05 -9.59 21.62
CA TYR A 165 -6.58 -10.10 22.90
C TYR A 165 -5.50 -10.44 23.95
N ASP A 166 -4.22 -10.56 23.58
CA ASP A 166 -3.16 -11.01 24.50
C ASP A 166 -2.32 -9.86 25.12
N ILE A 167 -2.68 -8.59 24.88
CA ILE A 167 -1.99 -7.40 25.47
C ILE A 167 -2.86 -6.70 26.54
N ALA A 168 -4.05 -7.26 26.83
CA ALA A 168 -4.99 -6.71 27.81
C ALA A 168 -5.47 -7.75 28.83
N SER A 169 -4.57 -8.62 29.29
CA SER A 169 -4.79 -9.55 30.42
C SER A 169 -3.65 -9.51 31.43
#